data_AF-A0A2D3VYE8-F1
#
_entry.id   AF-A0A2D3VYE8-F1
#
_cell.length_a   1.000
_cell.length_b   1.000
_cell.length_c   1.000
_cell.angle_alpha   90.00
_cell.angle_beta   90.00
_cell.angle_gamma   90.00
#
_symmetry.space_group_name_H-M   'P 1'
#
loop_
_entity.id
_entity.type
_entity.pdbx_description
1 polymer ?
#
loop_
_entity_poly.entity_id
_entity_poly.type
_entity_poly.pdbx_seq_one_letter_code
_entity_poly.pdbx_strand_id
1 'polypeptide(L)'
;MMGDLTNHFGDDASLDEPTTHSILAFLKKNSAENSTHQASLKILKSLKDKNSTIAITKTPYWIKKHKELEQDIFASNEVKSKANCQACHQEIQNGLLENDLIKVPKIKKG
;
A
#
# COMPACT_ATOMS: atom_id res chain seq x y z
N MET A 1 -1.14 -10.98 -8.70
CA MET A 1 0.17 -10.51 -8.18
C MET A 1 0.95 -11.71 -7.62
N MET A 2 2.29 -11.69 -7.69
CA MET A 2 3.22 -12.84 -7.69
C MET A 2 3.09 -13.83 -8.87
N GLY A 3 1.87 -14.11 -9.35
CA GLY A 3 1.67 -14.97 -10.53
C GLY A 3 1.86 -14.30 -11.89
N ASP A 4 2.29 -13.03 -11.94
CA ASP A 4 2.44 -12.23 -13.18
C ASP A 4 3.42 -11.06 -12.95
N LEU A 5 4.64 -11.37 -12.48
CA LEU A 5 5.63 -10.36 -12.11
C LEU A 5 6.26 -9.64 -13.31
N THR A 6 6.22 -10.23 -14.49
CA THR A 6 6.64 -9.58 -15.74
C THR A 6 5.74 -8.40 -16.13
N ASN A 7 4.53 -8.34 -15.57
CA ASN A 7 3.55 -7.27 -15.81
C ASN A 7 3.24 -6.53 -14.50
N HIS A 8 4.27 -6.06 -13.78
CA HIS A 8 4.13 -5.45 -12.46
C HIS A 8 3.99 -3.92 -12.55
N PHE A 9 2.78 -3.43 -12.79
CA PHE A 9 2.46 -1.99 -12.85
C PHE A 9 3.26 -1.20 -13.91
N GLY A 10 3.59 -1.85 -15.04
CA GLY A 10 4.36 -1.25 -16.12
C GLY A 10 5.88 -1.45 -16.01
N ASP A 11 6.32 -2.22 -15.01
CA ASP A 11 7.70 -2.67 -14.85
C ASP A 11 7.77 -4.20 -14.84
N ASP A 12 8.97 -4.72 -15.08
CA ASP A 12 9.28 -6.15 -14.96
C ASP A 12 9.92 -6.41 -13.58
N ALA A 13 9.14 -7.02 -12.68
CA ALA A 13 9.56 -7.40 -11.35
C ALA A 13 9.86 -8.91 -11.25
N SER A 14 10.17 -9.57 -12.37
CA SER A 14 10.43 -11.01 -12.40
C SER A 14 11.59 -11.41 -11.48
N LEU A 15 11.43 -12.60 -10.89
CA LEU A 15 12.38 -13.22 -9.97
C LEU A 15 12.56 -14.68 -10.38
N ASP A 16 13.62 -15.33 -9.91
CA ASP A 16 13.76 -16.77 -10.06
C ASP A 16 12.62 -17.52 -9.35
N GLU A 17 12.34 -18.74 -9.80
CA GLU A 17 11.22 -19.54 -9.33
C GLU A 17 11.31 -19.88 -7.82
N PRO A 18 12.47 -20.33 -7.28
CA PRO A 18 12.64 -20.50 -5.83
C PRO A 18 12.31 -19.24 -5.01
N THR A 19 12.81 -18.07 -5.41
CA THR A 19 12.54 -16.79 -4.74
C THR A 19 11.06 -16.42 -4.82
N THR A 20 10.45 -16.55 -6.00
CA THR A 20 9.02 -16.29 -6.23
C THR A 20 8.15 -17.14 -5.30
N HIS A 21 8.45 -18.44 -5.19
CA HIS A 21 7.72 -19.36 -4.31
C HIS A 21 7.89 -19.03 -2.82
N SER A 22 9.10 -18.71 -2.38
CA SER A 22 9.38 -18.29 -1.01
C SER A 22 8.58 -17.03 -0.63
N ILE A 23 8.62 -16.00 -1.47
CA ILE A 23 7.90 -14.73 -1.23
C ILE A 23 6.39 -14.98 -1.24
N LEU A 24 5.86 -15.75 -2.20
CA LEU A 24 4.43 -16.08 -2.26
C LEU A 24 3.96 -16.79 -0.99
N ALA A 25 4.73 -17.76 -0.50
CA ALA A 25 4.41 -18.48 0.73
C ALA A 25 4.41 -17.54 1.94
N PHE A 26 5.40 -16.66 2.05
CA PHE A 26 5.48 -15.66 3.10
C PHE A 26 4.29 -14.69 3.08
N LEU A 27 3.95 -14.14 1.90
CA LEU A 27 2.84 -13.19 1.74
C LEU A 27 1.49 -13.84 2.05
N LYS A 28 1.26 -15.09 1.63
CA LYS A 28 0.04 -15.84 1.96
C LYS A 28 -0.07 -16.10 3.46
N LYS A 29 1.02 -16.54 4.10
CA LYS A 29 1.04 -16.81 5.54
C LYS A 29 0.71 -15.57 6.36
N ASN A 30 1.24 -14.41 5.97
CA ASN A 30 1.08 -13.14 6.68
C ASN A 30 0.04 -12.20 6.05
N SER A 31 -0.92 -12.75 5.29
CA SER A 31 -1.94 -11.93 4.62
C SER A 31 -2.90 -11.25 5.61
N ALA A 32 -3.72 -10.32 5.11
CA ALA A 32 -4.69 -9.61 5.93
C ALA A 32 -5.70 -10.56 6.62
N GLU A 33 -6.03 -11.71 6.02
CA GLU A 33 -6.88 -12.75 6.62
C GLU A 33 -6.29 -13.37 7.89
N ASN A 34 -4.97 -13.38 8.02
CA ASN A 34 -4.25 -14.00 9.14
C ASN A 34 -3.73 -12.95 10.13
N SER A 35 -4.15 -11.69 9.99
CA SER A 35 -3.63 -10.55 10.74
C SER A 35 -4.66 -10.00 11.72
N THR A 36 -4.20 -9.59 12.91
CA THR A 36 -5.02 -8.88 13.90
C THR A 36 -4.85 -7.35 13.83
N HIS A 37 -3.97 -6.85 12.96
CA HIS A 37 -3.74 -5.43 12.82
C HIS A 37 -4.99 -4.70 12.31
N GLN A 38 -5.27 -3.54 12.91
CA GLN A 38 -6.48 -2.77 12.61
C GLN A 38 -6.60 -2.44 11.11
N ALA A 39 -5.51 -2.00 10.46
CA ALA A 39 -5.52 -1.67 9.04
C ALA A 39 -5.91 -2.88 8.17
N SER A 40 -5.31 -4.04 8.41
CA SER A 40 -5.62 -5.31 7.73
C SER A 40 -7.11 -5.66 7.82
N LEU A 41 -7.65 -5.65 9.04
CA LEU A 41 -9.05 -5.97 9.30
C LEU A 41 -10.01 -4.97 8.63
N LYS A 42 -9.67 -3.68 8.65
CA LYS A 42 -10.52 -2.64 8.05
C LYS A 42 -10.46 -2.65 6.53
N ILE A 43 -9.30 -2.92 5.94
CA ILE A 43 -9.17 -3.12 4.49
C ILE A 43 -10.02 -4.30 4.06
N LEU A 44 -9.82 -5.47 4.67
CA LEU A 44 -10.55 -6.69 4.32
C LEU A 44 -12.07 -6.50 4.43
N LYS A 45 -12.55 -5.86 5.51
CA LYS A 45 -13.97 -5.54 5.71
C LYS A 45 -14.53 -4.55 4.67
N SER A 46 -13.68 -3.71 4.08
CA SER A 46 -14.10 -2.69 3.12
C SER A 46 -14.22 -3.19 1.68
N LEU A 47 -13.63 -4.35 1.37
CA LEU A 47 -13.65 -4.93 0.03
C LEU A 47 -15.04 -5.51 -0.25
N LYS A 48 -15.59 -5.22 -1.44
CA LYS A 48 -16.81 -5.87 -1.93
C LYS A 48 -16.53 -7.31 -2.37
N ASP A 49 -15.38 -7.51 -3.00
CA ASP A 49 -14.81 -8.80 -3.39
C ASP A 49 -13.31 -8.75 -3.09
N LYS A 50 -12.74 -9.85 -2.61
CA LYS A 50 -11.30 -10.02 -2.37
C LYS A 50 -10.46 -9.77 -3.62
N ASN A 51 -11.00 -10.01 -4.82
CA ASN A 51 -10.31 -9.79 -6.09
C ASN A 51 -10.58 -8.42 -6.72
N SER A 52 -11.26 -7.50 -6.02
CA SER A 52 -11.67 -6.21 -6.58
C SER A 52 -10.51 -5.28 -6.95
N THR A 53 -9.33 -5.47 -6.39
CA THR A 53 -8.12 -4.71 -6.73
C THR A 53 -6.86 -5.44 -6.32
N ILE A 54 -5.78 -5.25 -7.07
CA ILE A 54 -4.43 -5.72 -6.71
C ILE A 54 -3.58 -4.63 -6.03
N ALA A 55 -4.06 -3.38 -5.98
CA ALA A 55 -3.35 -2.25 -5.38
C ALA A 55 -4.01 -1.81 -4.06
N ILE A 56 -3.21 -1.73 -2.99
CA ILE A 56 -3.66 -1.30 -1.65
C ILE A 56 -4.31 0.10 -1.70
N THR A 57 -3.73 1.02 -2.49
CA THR A 57 -4.19 2.40 -2.65
C THR A 57 -5.56 2.53 -3.32
N LYS A 58 -6.03 1.47 -3.97
CA LYS A 58 -7.37 1.41 -4.60
C LYS A 58 -8.42 0.76 -3.70
N THR A 59 -8.04 0.29 -2.51
CA THR A 59 -9.02 -0.30 -1.57
C THR A 59 -9.96 0.78 -1.01
N PRO A 60 -11.25 0.49 -0.77
CA PRO A 60 -12.20 1.50 -0.31
C PRO A 60 -11.81 2.11 1.04
N TYR A 61 -11.25 1.32 1.95
CA TYR A 61 -10.75 1.83 3.23
C TYR A 61 -9.60 2.82 3.05
N TRP A 62 -8.62 2.52 2.19
CA TRP A 62 -7.49 3.41 1.94
C TRP A 62 -7.98 4.74 1.36
N ILE A 63 -8.86 4.70 0.35
CA ILE A 63 -9.44 5.88 -0.28
C ILE A 63 -10.18 6.73 0.75
N LYS A 64 -11.02 6.10 1.59
CA LYS A 64 -11.76 6.80 2.64
C LYS A 64 -10.84 7.45 3.67
N LYS A 65 -9.73 6.80 4.02
CA LYS A 65 -8.77 7.31 5.03
C LYS A 65 -7.95 8.50 4.52
N HIS A 66 -7.67 8.56 3.23
CA HIS A 66 -6.84 9.60 2.63
C HIS A 66 -7.66 10.69 1.90
N LYS A 67 -9.00 10.66 1.98
CA LYS A 67 -9.88 11.56 1.21
C LYS A 67 -9.74 13.04 1.53
N GLU A 68 -9.28 13.38 2.74
CA GLU A 68 -9.10 14.77 3.18
C GLU A 68 -7.78 15.37 2.70
N LEU A 69 -6.88 14.57 2.11
CA LEU A 69 -5.64 15.07 1.53
C LEU A 69 -5.90 15.64 0.13
N GLU A 70 -5.41 16.88 -0.09
CA GLU A 70 -5.39 17.50 -1.42
C GLU A 70 -4.67 16.58 -2.41
N GLN A 71 -5.21 16.41 -3.62
CA GLN A 71 -4.62 15.50 -4.60
C GLN A 71 -3.21 15.94 -5.03
N ASP A 72 -2.93 17.24 -4.99
CA ASP A 72 -1.63 17.83 -5.29
C ASP A 72 -0.52 17.32 -4.35
N ILE A 73 -0.87 16.90 -3.12
CA ILE A 73 0.07 16.27 -2.21
C ILE A 73 0.66 15.01 -2.85
N PHE A 74 -0.18 14.18 -3.47
CA PHE A 74 0.28 12.95 -4.11
C PHE A 74 1.02 13.17 -5.43
N ALA A 75 0.81 14.31 -6.08
CA ALA A 75 1.51 14.69 -7.31
C ALA A 75 2.80 15.49 -7.06
N SER A 76 3.04 15.91 -5.81
CA SER A 76 4.23 16.66 -5.42
C SER A 76 5.53 15.88 -5.64
N ASN A 77 6.65 16.61 -5.72
CA ASN A 77 7.98 16.01 -5.87
C ASN A 77 8.38 15.20 -4.62
N GLU A 78 7.89 15.58 -3.45
CA GLU A 78 8.15 14.93 -2.18
C GLU A 78 7.46 13.57 -2.06
N VAL A 79 6.20 13.46 -2.52
CA VAL A 79 5.41 12.23 -2.39
C VAL A 79 5.44 11.38 -3.66
N LYS A 80 5.40 12.01 -4.85
CA LYS A 80 5.40 11.44 -6.21
C LYS A 80 4.20 10.55 -6.56
N SER A 81 3.70 9.74 -5.63
CA SER A 81 2.49 8.94 -5.85
C SER A 81 1.87 8.46 -4.54
N LYS A 82 0.61 8.03 -4.62
CA LYS A 82 -0.12 7.35 -3.54
C LYS A 82 0.57 6.05 -3.06
N ALA A 83 1.43 5.45 -3.88
CA ALA A 83 2.14 4.22 -3.54
C ALA A 83 3.34 4.47 -2.62
N ASN A 84 3.83 5.71 -2.51
CA ASN A 84 4.95 6.07 -1.66
C ASN A 84 4.49 6.34 -0.21
N CYS A 85 4.08 5.28 0.50
CA CYS A 85 3.55 5.37 1.86
C CYS A 85 4.52 6.07 2.82
N GLN A 86 5.82 5.80 2.68
CA GLN A 86 6.86 6.30 3.57
C GLN A 86 7.05 7.82 3.49
N ALA A 87 6.65 8.47 2.39
CA ALA A 87 6.74 9.92 2.26
C ALA A 87 5.93 10.67 3.33
N CYS A 88 4.83 10.08 3.81
CA CYS A 88 4.00 10.64 4.89
C CYS A 88 4.08 9.81 6.19
N HIS A 89 4.13 8.49 6.08
CA HIS A 89 4.22 7.56 7.21
C HIS A 89 5.68 7.16 7.46
N GLN A 90 6.43 7.99 8.19
CA GLN A 90 7.88 7.82 8.34
C GLN A 90 8.27 6.46 8.94
N GLU A 91 7.46 5.94 9.84
CA GLU A 91 7.68 4.67 10.56
C GLU A 91 6.95 3.46 9.93
N ILE A 92 6.51 3.59 8.67
CA ILE A 92 5.73 2.52 8.00
C ILE A 92 6.48 1.20 7.88
N GLN A 93 7.81 1.24 7.79
CA GLN A 93 8.66 0.03 7.72
C GLN A 93 8.61 -0.78 9.03
N ASN A 94 8.32 -0.11 10.16
CA ASN A 94 8.08 -0.72 11.46
C ASN A 94 6.61 -1.14 11.66
N GLY A 95 5.76 -0.94 10.65
CA GLY A 95 4.33 -1.23 10.71
C GLY A 95 3.49 -0.19 11.45
N LEU A 96 4.07 0.97 11.79
CA LEU A 96 3.42 2.03 12.55
C LEU A 96 2.61 2.96 11.63
N LEU A 97 1.36 3.23 12.03
CA LEU A 97 0.34 3.97 11.27
C LEU A 97 -0.39 5.01 12.13
N GLU A 98 0.09 5.24 13.34
CA GLU A 98 -0.47 6.14 14.35
C GLU A 98 -0.40 7.59 13.85
N ASN A 99 -1.50 8.34 14.04
CA ASN A 99 -1.62 9.70 13.52
C ASN A 99 -0.48 10.63 13.98
N ASP A 100 -0.02 10.48 15.22
CA ASP A 100 1.02 11.32 15.82
C ASP A 100 2.41 11.10 15.18
N LEU A 101 2.59 9.99 14.45
CA LEU A 101 3.81 9.66 13.72
C LEU A 101 3.74 10.08 12.23
N ILE A 102 2.58 10.54 11.75
CA ILE A 102 2.38 10.93 10.35
C ILE A 102 2.86 12.36 10.14
N LYS A 103 3.71 12.56 9.14
CA LYS A 103 4.17 13.88 8.70
C LYS A 103 3.90 14.06 7.21
N VAL A 104 2.79 14.71 6.89
CA VAL A 104 2.47 15.07 5.51
C VAL A 104 3.39 16.22 5.06
N PRO A 105 4.13 16.07 3.95
CA PRO A 105 4.97 17.15 3.43
C PRO A 105 4.16 18.42 3.13
N LYS A 106 4.72 19.59 3.48
CA LYS A 106 4.13 20.87 3.10
C LYS A 106 4.41 21.13 1.63
N ILE A 107 3.37 21.19 0.81
CA ILE A 107 3.51 21.52 -0.61
C ILE A 107 3.69 23.04 -0.72
N LYS A 108 4.84 23.49 -1.25
CA LYS A 108 4.97 24.87 -1.69
C LYS A 108 4.14 25.00 -2.97
N LYS A 109 3.00 25.68 -2.89
CA LYS A 109 2.27 26.11 -4.10
C LYS A 109 3.19 27.11 -4.79
N GLY A 110 3.79 26.69 -5.91
CA GLY A 110 4.59 27.54 -6.78
C GLY A 110 3.74 28.58 -7.48
#